data_AF-A0A3Q0JN71-F1
#
_entry.id   AF-A0A3Q0JN71-F1
#
_cell.length_a   1.000
_cell.length_b   1.000
_cell.length_c   1.000
_cell.angle_alpha   90.00
_cell.angle_beta   90.00
_cell.angle_gamma   90.00
#
_symmetry.space_group_name_H-M   'P 1'
#
loop_
_entity.id
_entity.type
_entity.pdbx_description
1 polymer ?
#
loop_
_entity_poly.entity_id
_entity_poly.type
_entity_poly.pdbx_seq_one_letter_code
_entity_poly.pdbx_strand_id
1 'polypeptide(L)'
;MQPVIQCFKYLQYGHTNSKCTRNDAKCRDCSCTLSNEEHQCTSAKKCFHCQGGHSATSKNLCPEFSRQSKIKKLMLAQPLCFQEAAILCPKNNSKSFSSHVKKSLTEFPALTPMNDLPSTIPALVIPLSSSPLDSKPATPLLLSREEFLLLVLSQEKEFRIHVKVNCLISTPL
;
A
#
# COMPACT_ATOMS: atom_id res chain seq x y z
N MET A 1 -3.36 -11.64 18.52
CA MET A 1 -3.09 -10.55 17.54
C MET A 1 -1.72 -10.76 16.93
N GLN A 2 -1.57 -10.57 15.61
CA GLN A 2 -0.26 -10.64 14.97
C GLN A 2 0.58 -9.42 15.37
N PRO A 3 1.82 -9.59 15.86
CA PRO A 3 2.63 -8.47 16.30
C PRO A 3 3.05 -7.58 15.12
N VAL A 4 3.13 -6.27 15.38
CA VAL A 4 3.79 -5.33 14.48
C VAL A 4 5.30 -5.53 14.63
N ILE A 5 5.95 -6.01 13.57
CA ILE A 5 7.39 -6.26 13.54
C ILE A 5 8.09 -5.00 13.06
N GLN A 6 9.10 -4.57 13.80
CA GLN A 6 9.99 -3.47 13.45
C GLN A 6 11.43 -3.96 13.43
N CYS A 7 12.14 -3.63 12.36
CA CYS A 7 13.57 -3.81 12.26
C CYS A 7 14.25 -2.69 13.04
N PHE A 8 15.01 -3.00 14.07
CA PHE A 8 15.80 -2.05 14.85
C PHE A 8 17.09 -1.62 14.16
N LYS A 9 17.54 -2.33 13.11
CA LYS A 9 18.67 -1.89 12.28
C LYS A 9 18.32 -0.64 11.49
N TYR A 10 17.25 -0.70 10.68
CA TYR A 10 16.85 0.39 9.78
C TYR A 10 15.55 1.10 10.19
N LEU A 11 14.99 0.73 11.35
CA LEU A 11 13.76 1.28 11.96
C LEU A 11 12.46 1.03 11.16
N GLN A 12 12.49 0.28 10.06
CA GLN A 12 11.32 0.01 9.23
C GLN A 12 10.41 -1.09 9.79
N TYR A 13 9.12 -1.00 9.47
CA TYR A 13 8.16 -2.05 9.79
C TYR A 13 8.15 -3.15 8.72
N GLY A 14 7.78 -4.37 9.13
CA GLY A 14 7.51 -5.50 8.23
C GLY A 14 8.50 -6.67 8.33
N HIS A 15 9.73 -6.43 8.80
CA HIS A 15 10.76 -7.47 8.93
C HIS A 15 11.54 -7.35 10.23
N THR A 16 12.16 -8.46 10.66
CA THR A 16 13.06 -8.53 11.81
C THR A 16 14.49 -8.13 11.43
N ASN A 17 15.34 -7.82 12.41
CA ASN A 17 16.76 -7.50 12.17
C ASN A 17 17.49 -8.56 11.31
N SER A 18 17.23 -9.83 11.57
CA SER A 18 17.84 -10.96 10.86
C SER A 18 17.50 -11.02 9.37
N LYS A 19 16.35 -10.48 8.95
CA LYS A 19 15.90 -10.44 7.56
C LYS A 19 16.18 -9.09 6.90
N CYS A 20 16.89 -8.20 7.59
CA CYS A 20 17.19 -6.88 7.05
C CYS A 20 18.33 -6.98 6.03
N THR A 21 18.03 -6.58 4.79
CA THR A 21 19.00 -6.54 3.69
C THR A 21 19.81 -5.26 3.64
N ARG A 22 19.50 -4.28 4.49
CA ARG A 22 20.22 -3.00 4.58
C ARG A 22 21.55 -3.21 5.29
N ASN A 23 22.62 -2.62 4.78
CA ASN A 23 23.93 -2.66 5.41
C ASN A 23 24.08 -1.55 6.45
N ASP A 24 23.45 -0.40 6.22
CA ASP A 24 23.39 0.75 7.12
C ASP A 24 22.40 0.56 8.28
N ALA A 25 22.71 1.19 9.42
CA ALA A 25 21.82 1.27 10.56
C ALA A 25 21.30 2.70 10.74
N LYS A 26 20.19 2.87 11.47
CA LYS A 26 19.64 4.18 11.83
C LYS A 26 19.56 4.34 13.33
N CYS A 27 19.91 5.52 13.83
CA CYS A 27 19.73 5.86 15.23
C CYS A 27 18.23 5.89 15.58
N ARG A 28 17.82 5.14 16.60
CA ARG A 28 16.42 5.12 17.09
C ARG A 28 15.93 6.50 17.52
N ASP A 29 16.82 7.35 18.01
CA ASP A 29 16.47 8.62 18.62
C ASP A 29 16.45 9.76 17.61
N CYS A 30 17.47 9.93 16.77
CA CYS A 30 17.53 11.03 15.79
C CYS A 30 17.26 10.62 14.34
N SER A 31 17.13 9.32 14.05
CA SER A 31 16.91 8.77 12.70
C SER A 31 18.06 8.99 11.70
N CYS A 32 19.22 9.50 12.15
CA CYS A 32 20.43 9.61 11.35
C CYS A 32 20.99 8.23 10.99
N THR A 33 21.57 8.10 9.80
CA THR A 33 22.28 6.90 9.35
C THR A 33 23.59 6.75 10.11
N LEU A 34 23.82 5.56 10.63
CA LEU A 34 25.02 5.17 11.36
C LEU A 34 25.95 4.45 10.39
N SER A 35 27.09 5.08 10.10
CA SER A 35 28.16 4.46 9.29
C SER A 35 29.27 3.85 10.14
N ASN A 36 29.37 4.19 11.44
CA ASN A 36 30.44 3.77 12.35
C ASN A 36 29.88 3.41 13.75
N GLU A 37 30.67 2.68 14.55
CA GLU A 37 30.29 2.17 15.88
C GLU A 37 30.13 3.26 16.95
N GLU A 38 30.79 4.41 16.78
CA GLU A 38 30.74 5.55 17.70
C GLU A 38 29.74 6.61 17.24
N HIS A 39 28.45 6.36 17.47
CA HIS A 39 27.42 7.39 17.28
C HIS A 39 26.94 7.95 18.61
N GLN A 40 27.31 9.20 18.88
CA GLN A 40 26.72 9.96 19.96
C GLN A 40 25.59 10.84 19.45
N CYS A 41 24.37 10.54 19.89
CA CYS A 41 23.17 11.27 19.48
C CYS A 41 23.09 12.61 20.21
N THR A 42 23.61 13.68 19.60
CA THR A 42 23.51 15.06 20.11
C THR A 42 22.22 15.76 19.66
N SER A 43 21.56 15.23 18.63
CA SER A 43 20.30 15.77 18.10
C SER A 43 19.10 15.44 18.98
N ALA A 44 18.10 16.32 18.98
CA ALA A 44 16.81 16.06 19.61
C ALA A 44 16.14 14.80 19.04
N LYS A 45 15.36 14.11 19.89
CA LYS A 45 14.60 12.92 19.49
C LYS A 45 13.63 13.28 18.35
N LYS A 46 13.74 12.57 17.23
CA LYS A 46 12.90 12.73 16.05
C LYS A 46 12.57 11.36 15.48
N CYS A 47 11.29 11.01 15.52
CA CYS A 47 10.79 9.75 15.03
C CYS A 47 10.90 9.68 13.49
N PHE A 48 11.54 8.63 12.98
CA PHE A 48 11.69 8.39 11.55
C PHE A 48 10.34 8.36 10.79
N HIS A 49 9.29 7.84 11.43
CA HIS A 49 8.02 7.56 10.78
C HIS A 49 7.06 8.76 10.77
N CYS A 50 6.90 9.44 11.90
CA CYS A 50 5.95 10.53 12.05
C CYS A 50 6.60 11.91 12.30
N GLN A 51 7.93 11.97 12.38
CA GLN A 51 8.72 13.18 12.61
C GLN A 51 8.47 13.86 13.97
N GLY A 52 7.77 13.19 14.89
CA GLY A 52 7.49 13.69 16.24
C GLY A 52 8.67 13.60 17.20
N GLY A 53 8.59 14.34 18.32
CA GLY A 53 9.61 14.44 19.37
C GLY A 53 9.78 13.21 20.26
N HIS A 54 9.92 12.01 19.67
CA HIS A 54 10.07 10.75 20.39
C HIS A 54 10.97 9.77 19.63
N SER A 55 11.48 8.76 20.32
CA SER A 55 12.29 7.69 19.71
C SER A 55 11.43 6.85 18.77
N ALA A 56 11.96 6.43 17.61
CA ALA A 56 11.23 5.67 16.59
C ALA A 56 10.71 4.29 17.06
N THR A 57 11.14 3.81 18.24
CA THR A 57 10.68 2.57 18.89
C THR A 57 9.54 2.80 19.89
N SER A 58 9.12 4.04 20.11
CA SER A 58 8.08 4.42 21.07
C SER A 58 6.69 4.03 20.57
N LYS A 59 6.22 2.84 20.96
CA LYS A 59 4.94 2.25 20.52
C LYS A 59 3.72 3.10 20.88
N ASN A 60 3.71 3.68 22.08
CA ASN A 60 2.54 4.40 22.61
C ASN A 60 2.39 5.82 22.04
N LEU A 61 3.51 6.45 21.66
CA LEU A 61 3.54 7.86 21.22
C LEU A 61 3.51 8.00 19.69
N CYS A 62 3.85 6.94 18.94
CA CYS A 62 3.96 7.00 17.50
C CYS A 62 2.61 6.71 16.82
N PRO A 63 2.00 7.67 16.09
CA PRO A 63 0.76 7.43 15.34
C PRO A 63 0.95 6.38 14.24
N GLU A 64 2.15 6.28 13.66
CA GLU A 64 2.45 5.24 12.67
C GLU A 64 2.47 3.84 13.29
N PHE A 65 2.93 3.66 14.53
CA PHE A 65 2.83 2.35 15.21
C PHE A 65 1.36 1.95 15.42
N SER A 66 0.52 2.90 15.83
CA SER A 66 -0.92 2.69 15.96
C SER A 66 -1.56 2.31 14.61
N ARG A 67 -1.17 3.00 13.53
CA ARG A 67 -1.62 2.70 12.16
C ARG A 67 -1.23 1.29 11.72
N GLN A 68 0.02 0.88 11.91
CA GLN A 68 0.49 -0.48 11.60
C GLN A 68 -0.26 -1.55 12.40
N SER A 69 -0.57 -1.25 13.67
CA SER A 69 -1.36 -2.13 14.52
C SER A 69 -2.80 -2.29 13.99
N LYS A 70 -3.43 -1.20 13.53
CA LYS A 70 -4.75 -1.25 12.89
C LYS A 70 -4.73 -2.07 11.60
N ILE A 71 -3.73 -1.87 10.74
CA ILE A 71 -3.57 -2.66 9.51
C ILE A 71 -3.49 -4.16 9.84
N LYS A 72 -2.64 -4.56 10.79
CA LYS A 72 -2.53 -5.97 11.21
C LYS A 72 -3.83 -6.52 11.78
N LYS A 73 -4.61 -5.72 12.51
CA LYS A 73 -5.94 -6.12 12.99
C LYS A 73 -6.92 -6.32 11.82
N LEU A 74 -6.93 -5.42 10.84
CA LEU A 74 -7.79 -5.55 9.65
C LEU A 74 -7.46 -6.78 8.83
N MET A 75 -6.17 -7.06 8.57
CA MET A 75 -5.74 -8.26 7.84
C MET A 75 -6.11 -9.57 8.54
N LEU A 76 -6.33 -9.54 9.87
CA LEU A 76 -6.79 -10.71 10.63
C LEU A 76 -8.31 -10.83 10.64
N ALA A 77 -9.02 -9.70 10.63
CA ALA A 77 -10.46 -9.64 10.65
C ALA A 77 -11.09 -9.87 9.27
N GLN A 78 -10.39 -9.47 8.21
CA GLN A 78 -10.87 -9.47 6.83
C GLN A 78 -9.82 -10.10 5.90
N PRO A 79 -10.23 -10.75 4.80
CA PRO A 79 -9.32 -11.27 3.79
C PRO A 79 -8.76 -10.12 2.96
N LEU A 80 -7.86 -9.34 3.54
CA LEU A 80 -7.19 -8.21 2.88
C LEU A 80 -5.68 -8.40 2.91
N CYS A 81 -5.04 -8.01 1.82
CA CYS A 81 -3.60 -7.85 1.78
C CYS A 81 -3.16 -6.61 2.56
N PHE A 82 -1.85 -6.50 2.81
CA PHE A 82 -1.31 -5.33 3.50
C PHE A 82 -1.61 -4.03 2.75
N GLN A 83 -1.52 -4.03 1.41
CA GLN A 83 -1.73 -2.83 0.59
C GLN A 83 -3.18 -2.35 0.70
N GLU A 84 -4.15 -3.25 0.55
CA GLU A 84 -5.58 -2.97 0.71
C GLU A 84 -5.90 -2.48 2.12
N ALA A 85 -5.44 -3.19 3.14
CA ALA A 85 -5.64 -2.78 4.53
C ALA A 85 -4.96 -1.43 4.85
N ALA A 86 -3.83 -1.11 4.21
CA ALA A 86 -3.14 0.16 4.36
C ALA A 86 -3.90 1.34 3.70
N ILE A 87 -4.61 1.12 2.60
CA ILE A 87 -5.49 2.12 1.98
C ILE A 87 -6.62 2.50 2.96
N LEU A 88 -7.19 1.51 3.67
CA LEU A 88 -8.21 1.72 4.70
C LEU A 88 -7.66 2.36 5.98
N CYS A 89 -6.34 2.38 6.16
CA CYS A 89 -5.63 2.99 7.29
C CYS A 89 -4.68 4.10 6.80
N PRO A 90 -5.21 5.23 6.31
CA PRO A 90 -4.41 6.29 5.69
C PRO A 90 -3.43 6.92 6.68
N LYS A 91 -2.29 7.40 6.15
CA LYS A 91 -1.33 8.19 6.93
C LYS A 91 -1.88 9.59 7.15
N ASN A 92 -1.65 10.15 8.33
CA ASN A 92 -2.07 11.51 8.68
C ASN A 92 -1.42 12.61 7.80
N ASN A 93 -0.34 12.29 7.09
CA ASN A 93 0.43 13.22 6.27
C ASN A 93 0.60 12.76 4.80
N SER A 94 -0.26 11.87 4.29
CA SER A 94 -0.15 11.43 2.90
C SER A 94 -0.42 12.60 1.95
N LYS A 95 0.64 13.12 1.33
CA LYS A 95 0.53 14.03 0.19
C LYS A 95 -0.18 13.29 -0.94
N SER A 96 -1.37 13.77 -1.33
CA SER A 96 -2.08 13.21 -2.48
C SER A 96 -1.26 13.41 -3.76
N PHE A 97 -1.39 12.53 -4.74
CA PHE A 97 -0.76 12.67 -6.06
C PHE A 97 -1.01 14.08 -6.66
N SER A 98 -2.22 14.61 -6.49
CA SER A 98 -2.59 15.97 -6.93
C SER A 98 -1.74 17.08 -6.30
N SER A 99 -1.14 16.86 -5.13
CA SER A 99 -0.26 17.84 -4.48
C SER A 99 1.16 17.87 -5.05
N HIS A 100 1.58 16.84 -5.78
CA HIS A 100 2.85 16.81 -6.52
C HIS A 100 2.72 17.50 -7.88
N VAL A 101 1.60 17.32 -8.58
CA VAL A 101 1.33 17.98 -9.88
C VAL A 101 1.37 19.50 -9.73
N LYS A 102 0.79 20.06 -8.66
CA LYS A 102 0.79 21.52 -8.40
C LYS A 102 2.19 22.15 -8.30
N LYS A 103 3.22 21.39 -7.96
CA LYS A 103 4.60 21.88 -7.91
C LYS A 103 5.30 21.84 -9.27
N SER A 104 4.81 21.01 -10.19
CA SER A 104 5.39 20.88 -11.52
C SER A 104 4.81 21.89 -12.53
N LEU A 105 3.67 22.52 -12.23
CA LEU A 105 3.04 23.49 -13.14
C LEU A 105 3.55 24.93 -12.96
N THR A 106 4.42 25.20 -11.98
CA THR A 106 4.95 26.55 -11.72
C THR A 106 6.20 26.89 -12.54
N GLU A 107 6.69 25.96 -13.36
CA GLU A 107 7.88 26.14 -14.20
C GLU A 107 7.62 25.56 -15.59
N PHE A 108 6.55 26.02 -16.24
CA PHE A 108 6.48 25.92 -17.69
C PHE A 108 7.06 27.19 -18.29
N PRO A 109 8.11 27.10 -19.13
CA PRO A 109 8.49 28.23 -19.97
C PRO A 109 7.30 28.56 -20.87
N ALA A 110 6.92 29.83 -20.91
CA ALA A 110 5.82 30.30 -21.74
C ALA A 110 6.05 29.88 -23.20
N LEU A 111 5.18 29.01 -23.72
CA LEU A 111 5.17 28.72 -25.14
C LEU A 111 4.67 29.98 -25.85
N THR A 112 5.52 30.56 -26.69
CA THR A 112 5.16 31.62 -27.61
C THR A 112 3.99 31.18 -28.50
N PRO A 113 3.07 32.09 -28.90
CA PRO A 113 1.94 31.73 -29.73
C PRO A 113 2.44 31.38 -31.13
N MET A 114 2.50 30.09 -31.43
CA MET A 114 2.65 29.61 -32.80
C MET A 114 1.27 29.69 -33.45
N ASN A 115 1.04 30.79 -34.16
CA ASN A 115 0.19 30.75 -35.34
C ASN A 115 0.75 29.66 -36.26
N ASP A 116 -0.10 28.70 -36.61
CA ASP A 116 -0.20 28.04 -37.91
C ASP A 116 -0.80 26.65 -37.70
N LEU A 117 -2.10 26.58 -37.91
CA LEU A 117 -2.87 25.34 -38.02
C LEU A 117 -2.85 24.88 -39.49
N PRO A 118 -2.27 23.73 -39.83
CA PRO A 118 -2.70 22.98 -41.00
C PRO A 118 -3.76 21.97 -40.57
N SER A 119 -5.00 22.28 -40.96
CA SER A 119 -6.13 21.36 -41.00
C SER A 119 -5.75 20.10 -41.76
N THR A 120 -5.79 18.92 -41.11
CA THR A 120 -6.23 17.63 -41.68
C THR A 120 -6.11 16.57 -40.57
N ILE A 121 -7.24 16.15 -39.98
CA ILE A 121 -7.32 14.88 -39.23
C ILE A 121 -8.32 14.01 -40.02
N PRO A 122 -7.92 12.82 -40.51
CA PRO A 122 -8.90 11.87 -41.01
C PRO A 122 -9.64 11.25 -39.82
N ALA A 123 -10.97 11.33 -39.84
CA ALA A 123 -11.83 10.70 -38.85
C ALA A 123 -11.69 9.17 -38.93
N LEU A 124 -11.05 8.55 -37.93
CA LEU A 124 -11.08 7.11 -37.78
C LEU A 124 -12.40 6.73 -37.09
N VAL A 125 -13.42 6.49 -37.90
CA VAL A 125 -14.69 5.90 -37.48
C VAL A 125 -14.42 4.48 -37.02
N ILE A 126 -14.53 4.22 -35.73
CA ILE A 126 -14.56 2.86 -35.19
C ILE A 126 -16.04 2.44 -35.16
N PRO A 127 -16.47 1.42 -35.94
CA PRO A 127 -17.82 0.89 -35.81
C PRO A 127 -17.92 0.06 -34.52
N LEU A 128 -18.86 0.46 -33.66
CA LEU A 128 -19.30 -0.31 -32.50
C LEU A 128 -20.10 -1.51 -33.01
N SER A 129 -19.46 -2.69 -33.12
CA SER A 129 -20.16 -3.94 -33.41
C SER A 129 -20.72 -4.54 -32.13
N SER A 130 -22.04 -4.36 -31.94
CA SER A 130 -22.83 -5.09 -30.96
C SER A 130 -22.92 -6.57 -31.37
N SER A 131 -22.32 -7.46 -30.57
CA SER A 131 -22.51 -8.90 -30.69
C SER A 131 -23.66 -9.35 -29.75
N PRO A 132 -24.55 -10.26 -30.17
CA PRO A 132 -25.64 -10.76 -29.31
C PRO A 132 -25.11 -11.63 -28.16
N LEU A 133 -25.56 -11.34 -26.94
CA LEU A 133 -25.44 -12.25 -25.79
C LEU A 133 -26.48 -13.37 -25.96
N ASP A 134 -26.02 -14.55 -26.36
CA ASP A 134 -26.82 -15.78 -26.30
C ASP A 134 -27.01 -16.19 -24.83
N SER A 135 -28.23 -15.99 -24.33
CA SER A 135 -28.67 -16.44 -23.01
C SER A 135 -28.99 -17.94 -23.06
N LYS A 136 -28.11 -18.78 -22.51
CA LYS A 136 -28.49 -20.15 -22.12
C LYS A 136 -28.94 -20.13 -20.67
N PRO A 137 -30.19 -20.51 -20.34
CA PRO A 137 -30.63 -20.56 -18.95
C PRO A 137 -29.89 -21.70 -18.24
N ALA A 138 -29.05 -21.36 -17.27
CA ALA A 138 -28.48 -22.33 -16.36
C ALA A 138 -29.62 -22.90 -15.50
N THR A 139 -29.88 -24.19 -15.66
CA THR A 139 -30.77 -24.95 -14.78
C THR A 139 -30.24 -24.86 -13.35
N PRO A 140 -31.02 -24.36 -12.37
CA PRO A 140 -30.55 -24.31 -10.99
C PRO A 140 -30.54 -25.75 -10.45
N LEU A 141 -29.35 -26.28 -10.21
CA LEU A 141 -29.21 -27.53 -9.45
C LEU A 141 -29.77 -27.26 -8.04
N LEU A 142 -30.87 -27.93 -7.68
CA LEU A 142 -31.43 -27.90 -6.33
C LEU A 142 -30.48 -28.64 -5.39
N LEU A 143 -29.45 -27.93 -4.93
CA LEU A 143 -28.58 -28.40 -3.85
C LEU A 143 -29.35 -28.35 -2.53
N SER A 144 -29.13 -29.37 -1.70
CA SER A 144 -29.63 -29.36 -0.33
C SER A 144 -29.03 -28.20 0.46
N ARG A 145 -29.70 -27.78 1.54
CA ARG A 145 -29.24 -26.68 2.40
C ARG A 145 -27.81 -26.90 2.93
N GLU A 146 -27.47 -28.14 3.27
CA GLU A 146 -26.13 -28.50 3.76
C GLU A 146 -25.07 -28.40 2.63
N GLU A 147 -25.40 -28.86 1.43
CA GLU A 147 -24.50 -28.74 0.27
C GLU A 147 -24.30 -27.30 -0.16
N PHE A 148 -25.35 -26.46 -0.09
CA PHE A 148 -25.24 -25.03 -0.36
C PHE A 148 -24.32 -24.34 0.67
N LEU A 149 -24.45 -24.68 1.96
CA LEU A 149 -23.55 -24.16 3.00
C LEU A 149 -22.11 -24.63 2.79
N LEU A 150 -21.88 -25.90 2.45
CA LEU A 150 -20.55 -26.41 2.14
C LEU A 150 -19.94 -25.74 0.90
N LEU A 151 -20.75 -25.46 -0.12
CA LEU A 151 -20.31 -24.73 -1.31
C LEU A 151 -19.94 -23.28 -0.98
N VAL A 152 -20.76 -22.57 -0.20
CA VAL A 152 -20.46 -21.21 0.26
C VAL A 152 -19.17 -21.20 1.09
N LEU A 153 -19.02 -22.11 2.05
CA LEU A 153 -17.80 -22.23 2.85
C LEU A 153 -16.58 -22.63 2.00
N SER A 154 -16.76 -23.43 0.95
CA SER A 154 -15.72 -23.81 0.00
C SER A 154 -15.28 -22.60 -0.84
N GLN A 155 -16.23 -21.84 -1.39
CA GLN A 155 -15.95 -20.61 -2.13
C GLN A 155 -15.28 -19.55 -1.24
N GLU A 156 -15.70 -19.39 0.01
CA GLU A 156 -15.04 -18.50 0.98
C GLU A 156 -13.60 -18.93 1.30
N LYS A 157 -13.35 -20.24 1.40
CA LYS A 157 -11.99 -20.79 1.59
C LYS A 157 -11.12 -20.52 0.37
N GLU A 158 -11.60 -20.84 -0.83
CA GLU A 158 -10.90 -20.59 -2.09
C GLU A 158 -10.62 -19.09 -2.28
N PHE A 159 -11.59 -18.22 -1.99
CA PHE A 159 -11.39 -16.77 -2.02
C PHE A 159 -10.31 -16.32 -1.03
N ARG A 160 -10.32 -16.83 0.21
CA ARG A 160 -9.27 -16.55 1.21
C ARG A 160 -7.89 -17.06 0.78
N ILE A 161 -7.82 -18.21 0.10
CA ILE A 161 -6.58 -18.77 -0.44
C ILE A 161 -6.08 -17.88 -1.59
N HIS A 162 -6.94 -17.55 -2.55
CA HIS A 162 -6.61 -16.72 -3.70
C HIS A 162 -6.16 -15.31 -3.29
N VAL A 163 -6.85 -14.69 -2.33
CA VAL A 163 -6.40 -13.42 -1.73
C VAL A 163 -5.01 -13.59 -1.11
N LYS A 164 -4.77 -14.62 -0.29
CA LYS A 164 -3.45 -14.86 0.32
C LYS A 164 -2.34 -15.09 -0.70
N VAL A 165 -2.62 -15.81 -1.79
CA VAL A 165 -1.65 -16.01 -2.88
C VAL A 165 -1.33 -14.67 -3.54
N ASN A 166 -2.34 -13.87 -3.87
CA ASN A 166 -2.13 -12.53 -4.45
C ASN A 166 -1.37 -11.60 -3.49
N CYS A 167 -1.61 -11.70 -2.17
CA CYS A 167 -0.86 -10.96 -1.15
C CYS A 167 0.65 -11.26 -1.19
N LEU A 168 1.03 -12.52 -1.39
CA LEU A 168 2.44 -12.96 -1.37
C LEU A 168 3.21 -12.47 -2.60
N ILE A 169 2.53 -12.29 -3.73
CA ILE A 169 3.13 -11.79 -4.97
C ILE A 169 3.36 -10.27 -4.91
N SER A 170 2.58 -9.54 -4.09
CA SER A 170 2.62 -8.07 -4.02
C SER A 170 3.46 -7.48 -2.88
N THR A 171 4.12 -8.29 -2.03
CA THR A 171 5.01 -7.76 -0.98
C THR A 171 6.44 -7.57 -1.51
N PRO A 172 6.98 -6.34 -1.55
CA PRO A 172 8.41 -6.15 -1.73
C PRO A 172 9.14 -6.64 -0.46
N LEU A 173 10.16 -7.48 -0.65
CA LEU A 173 11.11 -7.94 0.38
C LEU A 173 11.86 -6.78 1.04
#